data_AF-A0AAX6FQE0-F1
#
_entry.id   AF-A0AAX6FQE0-F1
#
_cell.length_a   1.000
_cell.length_b   1.000
_cell.length_c   1.000
_cell.angle_alpha   90.00
_cell.angle_beta   90.00
_cell.angle_gamma   90.00
#
_symmetry.space_group_name_H-M   'P 1'
#
loop_
_entity.id
_entity.type
_entity.pdbx_description
1 polymer ?
#
loop_
_entity_poly.entity_id
_entity_poly.type
_entity_poly.pdbx_seq_one_letter_code
_entity_poly.pdbx_strand_id
1 'polypeptide(L)'
;MLPQEIGTLIHLRYLRWRAFVDFQRIKNLQRLQILHVAFGIRNVDNSIGNFRDLRFLETVKAGSWIESGLVKLTNLEKLGLNDIKDEHWKALLESLGKLHRLCSLTLSACYGGTIPKQAISIFSCHHSLRRLKLFGRLSDRRLPDASAFPPNITKLGLLFSQLSTDPMPTLKELPNLTCVELHEGSYAGRRMHCQAGGFPRLRYLKVHCLHNLRDWKLEKESMPSLTQLRI
;
A
#
# COMPACT_ATOMS: atom_id res chain seq x y z
N MET A 1 7.51 -19.34 -20.02
CA MET A 1 6.79 -20.17 -19.02
C MET A 1 7.73 -20.43 -17.85
N LEU A 2 7.28 -20.44 -16.59
CA LEU A 2 8.14 -20.82 -15.45
C LEU A 2 8.50 -22.31 -15.62
N PRO A 3 9.73 -22.78 -15.29
CA PRO A 3 10.08 -24.22 -15.37
C PRO A 3 9.24 -25.08 -14.41
N GLN A 4 8.81 -26.28 -14.84
CA GLN A 4 7.94 -27.14 -14.01
C GLN A 4 8.63 -27.55 -12.71
N GLU A 5 9.94 -27.75 -12.78
CA GLU A 5 10.82 -28.22 -11.73
C GLU A 5 11.29 -27.09 -10.80
N ILE A 6 10.81 -25.86 -10.96
CA ILE A 6 11.26 -24.71 -10.17
C ILE A 6 11.17 -24.97 -8.66
N GLY A 7 10.17 -25.73 -8.22
CA GLY A 7 9.97 -26.10 -6.82
C GLY A 7 11.04 -27.03 -6.24
N THR A 8 11.93 -27.60 -7.08
CA THR A 8 13.07 -28.42 -6.64
C THR A 8 14.25 -27.57 -6.17
N LEU A 9 14.29 -26.27 -6.54
CA LEU A 9 15.36 -25.35 -6.15
C LEU A 9 15.19 -24.86 -4.70
N ILE A 10 15.11 -25.76 -3.73
CA ILE A 10 14.77 -25.46 -2.32
C ILE A 10 15.74 -24.50 -1.60
N HIS A 11 16.91 -24.24 -2.19
CA HIS A 11 17.88 -23.26 -1.69
C HIS A 11 17.74 -21.87 -2.33
N LEU A 12 16.81 -21.70 -3.27
CA LEU A 12 16.56 -20.44 -3.95
C LEU A 12 16.10 -19.38 -2.95
N ARG A 13 16.79 -18.23 -2.96
CA ARG A 13 16.49 -17.07 -2.10
C ARG A 13 15.82 -15.92 -2.85
N TYR A 14 15.99 -15.87 -4.17
CA TYR A 14 15.52 -14.78 -5.01
C TYR A 14 14.82 -15.34 -6.23
N LEU A 15 13.53 -15.05 -6.37
CA LEU A 15 12.76 -15.37 -7.56
C LEU A 15 12.14 -14.08 -8.10
N ARG A 16 12.59 -13.66 -9.29
CA ARG A 16 11.97 -12.58 -10.06
C ARG A 16 11.36 -13.15 -11.32
N TRP A 17 10.09 -12.87 -11.54
CA TRP A 17 9.35 -13.40 -12.68
C TRP A 17 8.45 -12.34 -13.31
N ARG A 18 8.47 -12.27 -14.65
CA ARG A 18 7.70 -11.29 -15.44
C ARG A 18 6.41 -11.87 -16.02
N ALA A 19 5.76 -12.81 -15.31
CA ALA A 19 4.41 -13.26 -15.64
C ALA A 19 3.65 -13.65 -14.36
N PHE A 20 2.46 -14.24 -14.48
CA PHE A 20 1.79 -14.87 -13.34
C PHE A 20 2.56 -16.10 -12.84
N VAL A 21 2.45 -16.38 -11.55
CA VAL A 21 2.93 -17.62 -10.93
C VAL A 21 1.78 -18.30 -10.21
N ASP A 22 1.66 -19.61 -10.39
CA ASP A 22 0.85 -20.46 -9.52
C ASP A 22 1.68 -20.79 -8.27
N PHE A 23 1.18 -20.41 -7.10
CA PHE A 23 1.84 -20.66 -5.83
C PHE A 23 2.15 -22.15 -5.59
N GLN A 24 1.32 -23.06 -6.11
CA GLN A 24 1.52 -24.51 -5.96
C GLN A 24 2.85 -24.98 -6.54
N ARG A 25 3.40 -24.26 -7.52
CA ARG A 25 4.69 -24.57 -8.16
C ARG A 25 5.90 -24.13 -7.35
N ILE A 26 5.71 -23.19 -6.44
CA ILE A 26 6.78 -22.58 -5.64
C ILE A 26 6.65 -22.85 -4.14
N LYS A 27 5.60 -23.55 -3.68
CA LYS A 27 5.32 -23.80 -2.25
C LYS A 27 6.44 -24.47 -1.45
N ASN A 28 7.37 -25.15 -2.14
CA ASN A 28 8.54 -25.80 -1.54
C ASN A 28 9.75 -24.86 -1.37
N LEU A 29 9.70 -23.65 -1.94
CA LEU A 29 10.80 -22.68 -1.92
C LEU A 29 10.84 -21.86 -0.64
N GLN A 30 10.83 -22.54 0.51
CA GLN A 30 10.62 -21.94 1.83
C GLN A 30 11.77 -21.03 2.29
N ARG A 31 12.95 -21.11 1.64
CA ARG A 31 14.10 -20.22 1.84
C ARG A 31 14.04 -18.93 1.00
N LEU A 32 12.95 -18.71 0.25
CA LEU A 32 12.79 -17.48 -0.51
C LEU A 32 12.72 -16.26 0.40
N GLN A 33 13.58 -15.29 0.11
CA GLN A 33 13.60 -13.97 0.73
C GLN A 33 12.90 -12.94 -0.13
N ILE A 34 13.04 -13.05 -1.45
CA ILE A 34 12.42 -12.13 -2.40
C ILE A 34 11.62 -12.91 -3.42
N LEU A 35 10.31 -12.67 -3.44
CA LEU A 35 9.40 -13.14 -4.47
C LEU A 35 8.80 -11.93 -5.18
N HIS A 36 9.33 -11.61 -6.36
CA HIS A 36 8.86 -10.50 -7.17
C HIS A 36 8.20 -11.03 -8.45
N VAL A 37 6.89 -10.90 -8.52
CA VAL A 37 6.07 -11.42 -9.63
C VAL A 37 5.31 -10.26 -10.26
N ALA A 38 5.51 -10.04 -11.57
CA ALA A 38 4.99 -8.84 -12.25
C ALA A 38 3.46 -8.79 -12.32
N PHE A 39 2.80 -9.91 -12.61
CA PHE A 39 1.34 -9.96 -12.77
C PHE A 39 0.61 -10.57 -11.59
N GLY A 40 1.34 -11.23 -10.70
CA GLY A 40 0.85 -11.70 -9.41
C GLY A 40 0.86 -13.21 -9.21
N ILE A 41 0.48 -13.60 -8.00
CA ILE A 41 0.50 -14.98 -7.52
C ILE A 41 -0.94 -15.48 -7.38
N ARG A 42 -1.23 -16.63 -7.99
CA ARG A 42 -2.53 -17.32 -7.94
C ARG A 42 -2.46 -18.53 -7.01
N ASN A 43 -3.62 -19.02 -6.57
CA ASN A 43 -3.78 -20.24 -5.80
C ASN A 43 -2.94 -20.28 -4.50
N VAL A 44 -2.80 -19.12 -3.85
CA VAL A 44 -2.12 -19.01 -2.55
C VAL A 44 -2.98 -19.66 -1.47
N ASP A 45 -2.36 -20.55 -0.71
CA ASP A 45 -2.97 -21.24 0.43
C ASP A 45 -2.18 -20.96 1.72
N ASN A 46 -2.61 -21.57 2.83
CA ASN A 46 -2.01 -21.39 4.15
C ASN A 46 -0.51 -21.75 4.23
N SER A 47 0.00 -22.58 3.32
CA SER A 47 1.41 -22.97 3.30
C SER A 47 2.35 -21.83 2.93
N ILE A 48 1.84 -20.69 2.44
CA ILE A 48 2.63 -19.44 2.34
C ILE A 48 3.26 -19.07 3.69
N GLY A 49 2.62 -19.40 4.81
CA GLY A 49 3.15 -19.18 6.15
C GLY A 49 4.44 -19.96 6.46
N ASN A 50 4.87 -20.89 5.59
CA ASN A 50 6.15 -21.60 5.71
C ASN A 50 7.34 -20.78 5.17
N PHE A 51 7.09 -19.69 4.45
CA PHE A 51 8.12 -18.83 3.85
C PHE A 51 8.65 -17.84 4.89
N ARG A 52 9.24 -18.35 5.97
CA ARG A 52 9.62 -17.56 7.15
C ARG A 52 10.68 -16.51 6.85
N ASP A 53 11.50 -16.72 5.83
CA ASP A 53 12.55 -15.78 5.41
C ASP A 53 12.05 -14.71 4.43
N LEU A 54 10.77 -14.75 4.04
CA LEU A 54 10.23 -13.89 3.00
C LEU A 54 10.14 -12.44 3.47
N ARG A 55 10.77 -11.56 2.68
CA ARG A 55 10.80 -10.11 2.89
C ARG A 55 9.85 -9.41 1.96
N PHE A 56 9.77 -9.82 0.69
CA PHE A 56 8.90 -9.16 -0.31
C PHE A 56 7.81 -10.13 -0.80
N LEU A 57 6.56 -9.73 -0.62
CA LEU A 57 5.37 -10.40 -1.13
C LEU A 57 4.44 -9.35 -1.76
N GLU A 58 4.66 -9.06 -3.04
CA GLU A 58 3.91 -8.03 -3.78
C GLU A 58 3.00 -8.68 -4.83
N THR A 59 1.86 -8.04 -5.12
CA THR A 59 0.89 -8.45 -6.16
C THR A 59 0.23 -9.80 -5.88
N VAL A 60 -0.32 -9.97 -4.67
CA VAL A 60 -1.00 -11.21 -4.27
C VAL A 60 -2.49 -11.00 -4.08
N LYS A 61 -3.29 -11.92 -4.61
CA LYS A 61 -4.73 -11.92 -4.37
C LYS A 61 -5.04 -12.26 -2.92
N ALA A 62 -5.85 -11.43 -2.27
CA ALA A 62 -6.38 -11.70 -0.94
C ALA A 62 -7.26 -12.96 -0.97
N GLY A 63 -7.20 -13.73 0.12
CA GLY A 63 -7.97 -14.95 0.27
C GLY A 63 -7.88 -15.47 1.70
N SER A 64 -8.45 -16.66 1.93
CA SER A 64 -8.48 -17.31 3.25
C SER A 64 -7.10 -17.51 3.89
N TRP A 65 -6.03 -17.55 3.08
CA TRP A 65 -4.65 -17.64 3.57
C TRP A 65 -4.23 -16.48 4.48
N ILE A 66 -4.91 -15.33 4.42
CA ILE A 66 -4.61 -14.19 5.29
C ILE A 66 -4.76 -14.56 6.77
N GLU A 67 -5.78 -15.36 7.12
CA GLU A 67 -6.11 -15.70 8.52
C GLU A 67 -4.98 -16.46 9.22
N SER A 68 -4.34 -17.40 8.53
CA SER A 68 -3.37 -18.31 9.14
C SER A 68 -1.96 -18.22 8.58
N GLY A 69 -1.83 -17.74 7.34
CA GLY A 69 -0.57 -17.66 6.61
C GLY A 69 0.14 -16.33 6.83
N LEU A 70 -0.54 -15.20 6.65
CA LEU A 70 0.09 -13.87 6.66
C LEU A 70 0.75 -13.54 8.01
N VAL A 71 0.10 -13.88 9.11
CA VAL A 71 0.61 -13.66 10.47
C VAL A 71 1.96 -14.33 10.75
N LYS A 72 2.31 -15.39 9.99
CA LYS A 72 3.57 -16.14 10.14
C LYS A 72 4.75 -15.48 9.43
N LEU A 73 4.49 -14.50 8.57
CA LEU A 73 5.48 -13.84 7.70
C LEU A 73 6.09 -12.60 8.37
N THR A 74 6.62 -12.76 9.58
CA THR A 74 7.10 -11.65 10.41
C THR A 74 8.32 -10.91 9.86
N ASN A 75 9.01 -11.49 8.87
CA ASN A 75 10.13 -10.86 8.16
C ASN A 75 9.71 -9.97 6.98
N LEU A 76 8.41 -9.83 6.70
CA LEU A 76 7.94 -9.01 5.59
C LEU A 76 8.31 -7.53 5.74
N GLU A 77 8.94 -7.01 4.70
CA GLU A 77 9.29 -5.61 4.50
C GLU A 77 8.39 -4.96 3.44
N LYS A 78 7.88 -5.74 2.47
CA LYS A 78 6.98 -5.25 1.44
C LYS A 78 5.80 -6.20 1.26
N LEU A 79 4.60 -5.66 1.34
CA LEU A 79 3.36 -6.38 1.14
C LEU A 79 2.48 -5.64 0.12
N GLY A 80 1.99 -6.37 -0.87
CA GLY A 80 1.04 -5.87 -1.86
C GLY A 80 -0.11 -6.85 -2.04
N LEU A 81 -1.31 -6.47 -1.59
CA LEU A 81 -2.52 -7.28 -1.69
C LEU A 81 -3.54 -6.65 -2.65
N ASN A 82 -4.20 -7.48 -3.45
CA ASN A 82 -5.28 -7.09 -4.33
C ASN A 82 -6.56 -7.90 -4.10
N ASP A 83 -7.69 -7.39 -4.60
CA ASP A 83 -9.02 -8.01 -4.48
C ASP A 83 -9.44 -8.28 -3.02
N ILE A 84 -9.13 -7.33 -2.13
CA ILE A 84 -9.48 -7.45 -0.71
C ILE A 84 -10.98 -7.20 -0.53
N LYS A 85 -11.72 -8.27 -0.25
CA LYS A 85 -13.14 -8.25 0.14
C LYS A 85 -13.32 -7.93 1.64
N ASP A 86 -14.55 -7.58 2.00
CA ASP A 86 -14.91 -7.20 3.37
C ASP A 86 -14.62 -8.30 4.40
N GLU A 87 -14.82 -9.57 4.03
CA GLU A 87 -14.53 -10.73 4.88
C GLU A 87 -13.05 -10.84 5.29
N HIS A 88 -12.12 -10.30 4.49
CA HIS A 88 -10.69 -10.40 4.77
C HIS A 88 -10.20 -9.34 5.76
N TRP A 89 -10.90 -8.21 5.93
CA TRP A 89 -10.35 -7.05 6.62
C TRP A 89 -10.01 -7.31 8.07
N LYS A 90 -10.85 -8.06 8.79
CA LYS A 90 -10.61 -8.38 10.20
C LYS A 90 -9.28 -9.12 10.37
N ALA A 91 -9.12 -10.25 9.69
CA ALA A 91 -7.92 -11.06 9.73
C ALA A 91 -6.67 -10.34 9.19
N LEU A 92 -6.85 -9.52 8.16
CA LEU A 92 -5.78 -8.71 7.61
C LEU A 92 -5.28 -7.69 8.62
N LEU A 93 -6.16 -6.92 9.26
CA LEU A 93 -5.79 -5.94 10.28
C LEU A 93 -5.07 -6.62 11.45
N GLU A 94 -5.59 -7.73 11.98
CA GLU A 94 -4.92 -8.50 13.04
C GLU A 94 -3.52 -8.97 12.65
N SER A 95 -3.32 -9.35 11.39
CA SER A 95 -2.01 -9.75 10.87
C SER A 95 -1.06 -8.57 10.68
N LEU A 96 -1.54 -7.46 10.11
CA LEU A 96 -0.74 -6.26 9.85
C LEU A 96 -0.13 -5.68 11.13
N GLY A 97 -0.86 -5.73 12.24
CA GLY A 97 -0.36 -5.27 13.55
C GLY A 97 0.86 -6.03 14.07
N LYS A 98 1.17 -7.21 13.50
CA LYS A 98 2.33 -8.06 13.87
C LYS A 98 3.50 -7.92 12.89
N LEU A 99 3.34 -7.20 11.77
CA LEU A 99 4.36 -7.05 10.73
C LEU A 99 5.26 -5.83 11.00
N HIS A 100 6.02 -5.87 12.09
CA HIS A 100 6.82 -4.73 12.56
C HIS A 100 7.94 -4.28 11.60
N ARG A 101 8.36 -5.14 10.66
CA ARG A 101 9.40 -4.83 9.65
C ARG A 101 8.85 -4.19 8.38
N LEU A 102 7.53 -4.06 8.26
CA LEU A 102 6.89 -3.62 7.03
C LEU A 102 7.24 -2.16 6.72
N CYS A 103 7.95 -1.93 5.62
CA CYS A 103 8.34 -0.61 5.16
C CYS A 103 7.51 -0.12 3.96
N SER A 104 6.81 -1.03 3.28
CA SER A 104 6.01 -0.74 2.10
C SER A 104 4.72 -1.56 2.11
N LEU A 105 3.58 -0.89 2.04
CA LEU A 105 2.27 -1.51 1.99
C LEU A 105 1.48 -1.00 0.80
N THR A 106 0.89 -1.92 0.04
CA THR A 106 -0.10 -1.64 -1.00
C THR A 106 -1.34 -2.50 -0.75
N LEU A 107 -2.50 -1.87 -0.62
CA LEU A 107 -3.78 -2.54 -0.41
C LEU A 107 -4.75 -2.11 -1.50
N SER A 108 -5.35 -3.09 -2.19
CA SER A 108 -6.44 -2.86 -3.13
C SER A 108 -7.70 -3.60 -2.70
N ALA A 109 -8.76 -2.84 -2.42
CA ALA A 109 -10.08 -3.40 -2.22
C ALA A 109 -10.58 -4.08 -3.50
N CYS A 110 -11.52 -5.01 -3.36
CA CYS A 110 -12.26 -5.56 -4.50
C CYS A 110 -13.12 -4.47 -5.16
N TYR A 111 -13.59 -4.73 -6.37
CA TYR A 111 -14.50 -3.81 -7.05
C TYR A 111 -15.76 -3.55 -6.21
N GLY A 112 -16.10 -2.28 -6.00
CA GLY A 112 -17.20 -1.86 -5.12
C GLY A 112 -16.91 -1.94 -3.60
N GLY A 113 -15.82 -2.58 -3.21
CA GLY A 113 -15.39 -2.73 -1.82
C GLY A 113 -14.91 -1.42 -1.18
N THR A 114 -14.71 -1.45 0.13
CA THR A 114 -14.18 -0.31 0.89
C THR A 114 -12.92 -0.66 1.65
N ILE A 115 -12.09 0.34 1.91
CA ILE A 115 -10.92 0.24 2.77
C ILE A 115 -11.29 0.88 4.12
N PRO A 116 -11.24 0.13 5.23
CA PRO A 116 -11.51 0.67 6.55
C PRO A 116 -10.40 1.64 6.97
N LYS A 117 -10.75 2.70 7.70
CA LYS A 117 -9.75 3.66 8.23
C LYS A 117 -8.65 3.01 9.09
N GLN A 118 -8.96 1.89 9.72
CA GLN A 118 -8.04 1.08 10.52
C GLN A 118 -6.84 0.59 9.70
N ALA A 119 -6.98 0.44 8.38
CA ALA A 119 -5.87 0.09 7.49
C ALA A 119 -4.77 1.17 7.46
N ILE A 120 -5.07 2.39 7.92
CA ILE A 120 -4.11 3.48 8.13
C ILE A 120 -3.67 3.50 9.60
N SER A 121 -4.65 3.58 10.53
CA SER A 121 -4.37 3.86 11.95
C SER A 121 -3.64 2.74 12.69
N ILE A 122 -3.67 1.50 12.20
CA ILE A 122 -2.94 0.38 12.81
C ILE A 122 -1.42 0.59 12.84
N PHE A 123 -0.91 1.48 11.99
CA PHE A 123 0.51 1.79 11.87
C PHE A 123 0.91 3.10 12.55
N SER A 124 0.04 3.74 13.34
CA SER A 124 0.36 5.00 14.05
C SER A 124 1.59 4.86 14.96
N CYS A 125 1.80 3.68 15.56
CA CYS A 125 2.98 3.37 16.37
C CYS A 125 4.10 2.62 15.60
N HIS A 126 3.92 2.38 14.30
CA HIS A 126 4.89 1.62 13.49
C HIS A 126 5.90 2.55 12.81
N HIS A 127 7.11 2.59 13.37
CA HIS A 127 8.19 3.45 12.88
C HIS A 127 8.88 2.94 11.61
N SER A 128 8.55 1.75 11.11
CA SER A 128 9.16 1.14 9.92
C SER A 128 8.44 1.48 8.62
N LEU A 129 7.13 1.75 8.64
CA LEU A 129 6.35 1.98 7.43
C LEU A 129 6.70 3.33 6.78
N ARG A 130 7.20 3.28 5.54
CA ARG A 130 7.63 4.46 4.76
C ARG A 130 6.74 4.74 3.57
N ARG A 131 6.10 3.71 3.01
CA ARG A 131 5.26 3.81 1.81
C ARG A 131 3.93 3.15 2.04
N LEU A 132 2.85 3.88 1.77
CA LEU A 132 1.49 3.39 1.83
C LEU A 132 0.78 3.73 0.52
N LYS A 133 0.18 2.72 -0.12
CA LYS A 133 -0.71 2.93 -1.26
C LYS A 133 -2.04 2.24 -1.04
N LEU A 134 -3.12 2.98 -1.27
CA LEU A 134 -4.49 2.50 -1.09
C LEU A 134 -5.24 2.63 -2.41
N PHE A 135 -5.83 1.53 -2.85
CA PHE A 135 -6.56 1.39 -4.11
C PHE A 135 -7.99 0.97 -3.79
N GLY A 136 -8.94 1.90 -3.86
CA GLY A 136 -10.34 1.67 -3.51
C GLY A 136 -10.86 2.69 -2.51
N ARG A 137 -12.19 2.73 -2.38
CA ARG A 137 -12.94 3.75 -1.63
C ARG A 137 -12.63 3.65 -0.13
N LEU A 138 -12.27 4.75 0.51
CA LEU A 138 -12.17 4.80 1.98
C LEU A 138 -13.57 4.81 2.60
N SER A 139 -13.79 4.03 3.66
CA SER A 139 -15.09 3.89 4.34
C SER A 139 -15.70 5.24 4.71
N ASP A 140 -14.89 6.12 5.30
CA ASP A 140 -15.33 7.40 5.83
C ASP A 140 -15.28 8.52 4.78
N ARG A 141 -14.79 8.22 3.56
CA ARG A 141 -14.54 9.19 2.48
C ARG A 141 -13.71 10.40 2.90
N ARG A 142 -12.89 10.26 3.94
CA ARG A 142 -11.95 11.27 4.45
C ARG A 142 -10.67 10.57 4.92
N LEU A 143 -9.58 11.32 4.95
CA LEU A 143 -8.39 10.87 5.65
C LEU A 143 -8.62 10.99 7.17
N PRO A 144 -8.04 10.08 7.98
CA PRO A 144 -7.97 10.30 9.42
C PRO A 144 -6.98 11.45 9.72
N ASP A 145 -6.90 11.85 10.99
CA ASP A 145 -5.94 12.87 11.42
C ASP A 145 -4.49 12.40 11.19
N ALA A 146 -3.56 13.36 11.10
CA ALA A 146 -2.15 13.08 10.84
C ALA A 146 -1.52 12.13 11.87
N SER A 147 -2.00 12.15 13.12
CA SER A 147 -1.58 11.26 14.21
C SER A 147 -1.94 9.78 13.98
N ALA A 148 -2.90 9.50 13.10
CA ALA A 148 -3.25 8.13 12.71
C ALA A 148 -2.29 7.56 11.66
N PHE A 149 -1.47 8.38 11.01
CA PHE A 149 -0.52 7.89 10.01
C PHE A 149 0.77 7.38 10.65
N PRO A 150 1.53 6.51 9.95
CA PRO A 150 2.85 6.12 10.39
C PRO A 150 3.77 7.34 10.50
N PRO A 151 4.53 7.50 11.60
CA PRO A 151 5.28 8.72 11.89
C PRO A 151 6.39 9.00 10.86
N ASN A 152 6.88 7.94 10.20
CA ASN A 152 7.94 8.02 9.20
C ASN A 152 7.42 7.87 7.77
N ILE A 153 6.12 8.08 7.52
CA ILE A 153 5.58 7.98 6.17
C ILE A 153 6.26 9.00 5.24
N THR A 154 6.78 8.51 4.12
CA THR A 154 7.49 9.33 3.11
C THR A 154 6.74 9.38 1.79
N LYS A 155 5.93 8.36 1.51
CA LYS A 155 5.14 8.25 0.29
C LYS A 155 3.72 7.79 0.58
N LEU A 156 2.75 8.56 0.10
CA LEU A 156 1.35 8.19 0.11
C LEU A 156 0.79 8.18 -1.31
N GLY A 157 0.14 7.09 -1.70
CA GLY A 157 -0.57 6.97 -2.96
C GLY A 157 -2.04 6.60 -2.74
N LEU A 158 -2.94 7.32 -3.39
CA LEU A 158 -4.37 7.11 -3.31
C LEU A 158 -4.93 6.94 -4.73
N LEU A 159 -5.67 5.86 -4.95
CA LEU A 159 -6.42 5.59 -6.19
C LEU A 159 -7.84 5.17 -5.81
N PHE A 160 -8.85 5.71 -6.48
CA PHE A 160 -10.26 5.44 -6.23
C PHE A 160 -10.71 5.60 -4.76
N SER A 161 -9.98 6.40 -3.97
CA SER A 161 -10.26 6.63 -2.54
C SER A 161 -11.53 7.41 -2.28
N GLN A 162 -12.04 8.16 -3.26
CA GLN A 162 -13.32 8.88 -3.21
C GLN A 162 -13.43 9.83 -2.01
N LEU A 163 -12.34 10.55 -1.71
CA LEU A 163 -12.30 11.54 -0.64
C LEU A 163 -13.28 12.70 -0.94
N SER A 164 -14.18 13.01 -0.02
CA SER A 164 -15.12 14.14 -0.13
C SER A 164 -14.52 15.44 0.38
N THR A 165 -13.52 15.37 1.26
CA THR A 165 -12.80 16.52 1.84
C THR A 165 -11.43 16.68 1.20
N ASP A 166 -10.95 17.92 1.11
CA ASP A 166 -9.60 18.21 0.62
C ASP A 166 -8.55 17.44 1.47
N PRO A 167 -7.71 16.59 0.87
CA PRO A 167 -6.68 15.88 1.61
C PRO A 167 -5.51 16.76 2.06
N MET A 168 -5.26 17.90 1.40
CA MET A 168 -4.03 18.67 1.60
C MET A 168 -3.82 19.16 3.04
N PRO A 169 -4.84 19.60 3.80
CA PRO A 169 -4.68 19.99 5.20
C PRO A 169 -4.18 18.88 6.12
N THR A 170 -4.56 17.62 5.88
CA THR A 170 -4.05 16.47 6.63
C THR A 170 -2.63 16.12 6.17
N LEU A 171 -2.40 16.11 4.86
CA LEU A 171 -1.14 15.63 4.30
C LEU A 171 0.05 16.56 4.60
N LYS A 172 -0.18 17.87 4.73
CA LYS A 172 0.89 18.82 5.08
C LYS A 172 1.47 18.60 6.48
N GLU A 173 0.67 18.04 7.39
CA GLU A 173 1.05 17.78 8.78
C GLU A 173 1.95 16.53 8.92
N LEU A 174 2.17 15.79 7.82
CA LEU A 174 3.06 14.62 7.81
C LEU A 174 4.51 15.09 7.59
N PRO A 175 5.36 15.09 8.64
CA PRO A 175 6.63 15.83 8.61
C PRO A 175 7.68 15.23 7.67
N ASN A 176 7.54 13.94 7.34
CA ASN A 176 8.48 13.19 6.51
C ASN A 176 7.99 12.98 5.07
N LEU A 177 6.84 13.55 4.71
CA LEU A 177 6.21 13.29 3.42
C LEU A 177 7.01 13.94 2.28
N THR A 178 7.50 13.11 1.37
CA THR A 178 8.30 13.52 0.20
C THR A 178 7.61 13.27 -1.13
N CYS A 179 6.62 12.38 -1.13
CA CYS A 179 5.91 11.96 -2.34
C CYS A 179 4.42 11.77 -2.06
N VAL A 180 3.58 12.51 -2.78
CA VAL A 180 2.12 12.34 -2.78
C VAL A 180 1.67 11.99 -4.19
N GLU A 181 0.87 10.94 -4.30
CA GLU A 181 0.22 10.56 -5.54
C GLU A 181 -1.30 10.49 -5.34
N LEU A 182 -2.02 11.47 -5.87
CA LEU A 182 -3.48 11.45 -6.02
C LEU A 182 -3.77 11.02 -7.45
N HIS A 183 -4.28 9.80 -7.61
CA HIS A 183 -4.63 9.24 -8.92
C HIS A 183 -6.16 9.26 -9.14
N GLU A 184 -6.60 8.69 -10.25
CA GLU A 184 -7.99 8.63 -10.67
C GLU A 184 -8.95 8.31 -9.52
N GLY A 185 -9.99 9.15 -9.38
CA GLY A 185 -11.04 8.96 -8.38
C GLY A 185 -10.59 9.03 -6.92
N SER A 186 -9.37 9.50 -6.61
CA SER A 186 -8.92 9.61 -5.22
C SER A 186 -9.60 10.74 -4.45
N TYR A 187 -9.96 11.83 -5.13
CA TYR A 187 -10.64 12.99 -4.57
C TYR A 187 -11.86 13.36 -5.42
N ALA A 188 -13.02 13.45 -4.78
CA ALA A 188 -14.31 13.71 -5.41
C ALA A 188 -14.77 15.16 -5.22
N GLY A 189 -14.07 15.96 -4.41
CA GLY A 189 -14.40 17.36 -4.22
C GLY A 189 -13.89 18.26 -5.35
N ARG A 190 -14.24 19.55 -5.27
CA ARG A 190 -14.02 20.52 -6.36
C ARG A 190 -12.84 21.45 -6.12
N ARG A 191 -12.35 21.56 -4.89
CA ARG A 191 -11.36 22.56 -4.50
C ARG A 191 -10.26 21.92 -3.67
N MET A 192 -9.01 22.15 -4.06
CA MET A 192 -7.86 21.80 -3.21
C MET A 192 -7.08 23.05 -2.85
N HIS A 193 -6.59 23.07 -1.62
CA HIS A 193 -5.92 24.20 -1.04
C HIS A 193 -4.65 23.78 -0.31
N CYS A 194 -3.51 24.20 -0.85
CA CYS A 194 -2.21 24.03 -0.21
C CYS A 194 -1.89 25.31 0.58
N GLN A 195 -2.02 25.23 1.90
CA GLN A 195 -1.79 26.35 2.83
C GLN A 195 -0.32 26.75 2.90
N ALA A 196 -0.07 28.02 3.19
CA ALA A 196 1.27 28.58 3.37
C ALA A 196 2.09 27.80 4.43
N GLY A 197 3.39 27.64 4.18
CA GLY A 197 4.31 26.94 5.09
C GLY A 197 4.08 25.42 5.21
N GLY A 198 3.20 24.84 4.39
CA GLY A 198 2.96 23.40 4.34
C GLY A 198 4.09 22.60 3.68
N PHE A 199 3.99 21.26 3.79
CA PHE A 199 4.76 20.32 2.98
C PHE A 199 6.27 20.60 2.87
N PRO A 200 7.00 20.79 3.99
CA PRO A 200 8.38 21.27 3.98
C PRO A 200 9.34 20.35 3.20
N ARG A 201 9.04 19.04 3.13
CA ARG A 201 9.87 18.02 2.48
C ARG A 201 9.29 17.44 1.20
N LEU A 202 8.13 17.91 0.74
CA LEU A 202 7.47 17.33 -0.43
C LEU A 202 8.30 17.64 -1.69
N ARG A 203 8.77 16.60 -2.37
CA ARG A 203 9.60 16.70 -3.59
C ARG A 203 8.85 16.32 -4.86
N TYR A 204 7.86 15.44 -4.73
CA TYR A 204 7.05 14.92 -5.83
C TYR A 204 5.57 14.97 -5.50
N LEU A 205 4.79 15.64 -6.34
CA LEU A 205 3.34 15.65 -6.29
C LEU A 205 2.78 15.17 -7.63
N LYS A 206 1.92 14.15 -7.59
CA LYS A 206 1.10 13.74 -8.73
C LYS A 206 -0.38 13.96 -8.43
N VAL A 207 -1.09 14.61 -9.34
CA VAL A 207 -2.52 14.92 -9.29
C VAL A 207 -3.15 14.52 -10.63
N HIS A 208 -3.54 13.26 -10.77
CA HIS A 208 -3.91 12.69 -12.06
C HIS A 208 -5.36 12.21 -12.09
N CYS A 209 -6.10 12.57 -13.14
CA CYS A 209 -7.49 12.16 -13.36
C CYS A 209 -8.43 12.48 -12.17
N LEU A 210 -8.27 13.65 -11.57
CA LEU A 210 -9.21 14.18 -10.57
C LEU A 210 -10.35 14.94 -11.27
N HIS A 211 -11.26 14.22 -11.93
CA HIS A 211 -12.27 14.80 -12.84
C HIS A 211 -13.17 15.89 -12.24
N ASN A 212 -13.36 15.91 -10.92
CA ASN A 212 -14.21 16.90 -10.25
C ASN A 212 -13.46 18.16 -9.81
N LEU A 213 -12.13 18.14 -9.78
CA LEU A 213 -11.31 19.25 -9.33
C LEU A 213 -11.44 20.42 -10.31
N ARG A 214 -11.83 21.59 -9.80
CA ARG A 214 -12.01 22.83 -10.58
C ARG A 214 -11.08 23.94 -10.13
N ASP A 215 -10.90 24.08 -8.82
CA ASP A 215 -10.06 25.12 -8.23
C ASP A 215 -8.91 24.48 -7.48
N TRP A 216 -7.68 24.88 -7.80
CA TRP A 216 -6.51 24.49 -7.03
C TRP A 216 -5.72 25.73 -6.60
N LYS A 217 -5.79 26.06 -5.31
CA LYS A 217 -5.12 27.22 -4.71
C LYS A 217 -3.81 26.79 -4.05
N LEU A 218 -2.71 27.41 -4.48
CA LEU A 218 -1.38 27.26 -3.89
C LEU A 218 -1.00 28.57 -3.22
N GLU A 219 -0.77 28.54 -1.91
CA GLU A 219 -0.24 29.71 -1.21
C GLU A 219 1.28 29.79 -1.30
N LYS A 220 1.84 30.97 -1.05
CA LYS A 220 3.28 31.20 -1.03
C LYS A 220 3.95 30.23 -0.06
N GLU A 221 5.06 29.64 -0.47
CA GLU A 221 5.86 28.70 0.35
C GLU A 221 5.06 27.48 0.84
N SER A 222 3.96 27.12 0.16
CA SER A 222 3.15 25.94 0.54
C SER A 222 3.81 24.60 0.26
N MET A 223 4.82 24.55 -0.62
CA MET A 223 5.59 23.35 -0.98
C MET A 223 7.03 23.73 -1.40
N PRO A 224 7.87 24.24 -0.48
CA PRO A 224 9.15 24.88 -0.83
C PRO A 224 10.20 23.92 -1.43
N SER A 225 10.06 22.61 -1.20
CA SER A 225 10.98 21.59 -1.70
C SER A 225 10.50 20.88 -2.97
N LEU A 226 9.40 21.33 -3.59
CA LEU A 226 8.79 20.63 -4.71
C LEU A 226 9.67 20.72 -5.96
N THR A 227 10.10 19.56 -6.47
CA THR A 227 10.96 19.47 -7.67
C THR A 227 10.23 18.87 -8.87
N GLN A 228 9.15 18.13 -8.63
CA GLN A 228 8.40 17.44 -9.67
C GLN A 228 6.90 17.54 -9.38
N LEU A 229 6.18 18.09 -10.34
CA LEU A 229 4.72 18.13 -10.37
C LEU A 229 4.23 17.40 -11.63
N ARG A 230 3.31 16.46 -11.46
CA ARG A 230 2.62 15.78 -12.58
C ARG A 230 1.12 15.93 -12.42
N ILE A 231 0.45 16.40 -13.48
CA ILE A 231 -1.00 16.60 -13.53
C ILE A 231 -1.55 15.78 -14.69
#